data_AF-A0A8D8MBQ9-F1
#
_entry.id   AF-A0A8D8MBQ9-F1
#
_cell.length_a   1.000
_cell.length_b   1.000
_cell.length_c   1.000
_cell.angle_alpha   90.00
_cell.angle_beta   90.00
_cell.angle_gamma   90.00
#
_symmetry.space_group_name_H-M   'P 1'
#
loop_
_entity.id
_entity.type
_entity.pdbx_description
1 polymer ?
#
loop_
_entity_poly.entity_id
_entity_poly.type
_entity_poly.pdbx_seq_one_letter_code
_entity_poly.pdbx_strand_id
1 'polypeptide(L)'
;CVIPLTTVKLSTLSYYSIKFSDHHHHSPICTCPDGFIGDAFSGCYPKPPEPQQPVVQDDTCNCVPNAECRDGVCLCLPDYYGDGYVSCRPECVQNSDCPRNKACIRNKCKNPCTPGACGEGANCDVINHAVQCTCPPGT
;
A
#
# COMPACT_ATOMS: atom_id res chain seq x y z
N CYS A 1 -39.88 -3.54 31.93
CA CYS A 1 -40.37 -4.93 31.84
C CYS A 1 -41.60 -5.03 32.74
N VAL A 2 -42.71 -5.66 32.31
CA VAL A 2 -44.02 -5.48 33.00
C VAL A 2 -43.86 -5.63 34.51
N ILE A 3 -44.14 -4.54 35.20
CA ILE A 3 -44.18 -4.49 36.66
C ILE A 3 -45.54 -5.09 37.05
N PRO A 4 -45.62 -6.15 37.86
CA PRO A 4 -46.81 -6.34 38.66
C PRO A 4 -46.76 -5.30 39.78
N LEU A 5 -47.75 -4.43 39.81
CA LEU A 5 -48.03 -3.47 40.86
C LEU A 5 -48.09 -4.16 42.22
N THR A 6 -46.99 -4.23 42.97
CA THR A 6 -46.95 -4.24 44.44
C THR A 6 -45.50 -4.38 44.91
N THR A 7 -45.01 -3.37 45.63
CA THR A 7 -43.84 -3.39 46.53
C THR A 7 -42.47 -3.77 45.95
N VAL A 8 -41.49 -2.86 46.04
CA VAL A 8 -40.11 -3.04 46.55
C VAL A 8 -39.40 -1.69 46.35
N LYS A 9 -39.37 -0.85 47.39
CA LYS A 9 -38.25 -0.63 48.31
C LYS A 9 -36.99 -0.07 47.63
N LEU A 10 -36.62 1.14 48.06
CA LEU A 10 -35.35 1.82 47.79
C LEU A 10 -34.18 0.88 48.08
N SER A 11 -33.48 0.41 47.06
CA SER A 11 -32.05 0.06 47.09
C SER A 11 -31.72 -0.76 45.85
N THR A 12 -30.63 -0.40 45.16
CA THR A 12 -30.00 -1.06 44.00
C THR A 12 -30.44 -0.58 42.62
N LEU A 13 -29.52 0.19 42.04
CA LEU A 13 -29.48 0.74 40.70
C LEU A 13 -29.66 -0.37 39.63
N SER A 14 -30.86 -0.52 39.09
CA SER A 14 -31.14 -1.40 37.95
C SER A 14 -31.52 -0.54 36.74
N TYR A 15 -30.56 -0.26 35.87
CA TYR A 15 -30.69 0.63 34.71
C TYR A 15 -31.26 -0.14 33.50
N TYR A 16 -32.56 0.01 33.23
CA TYR A 16 -33.22 -0.53 32.03
C TYR A 16 -34.08 0.54 31.35
N SER A 17 -34.14 0.53 30.01
CA SER A 17 -34.90 1.50 29.20
C SER A 17 -36.08 0.82 28.49
N ILE A 18 -37.26 1.45 28.49
CA ILE A 18 -38.48 0.96 27.82
C ILE A 18 -38.69 1.79 26.54
N LYS A 19 -38.80 1.14 25.37
CA LYS A 19 -39.29 1.79 24.14
C LYS A 19 -40.69 1.30 23.81
N PHE A 20 -41.62 2.22 23.61
CA PHE A 20 -42.98 1.94 23.16
C PHE A 20 -43.04 2.12 21.64
N SER A 21 -43.35 1.06 20.90
CA SER A 21 -43.69 1.15 19.47
C SER A 21 -45.20 1.01 19.32
N ASP A 22 -45.79 1.93 18.58
CA ASP A 22 -47.23 2.18 18.49
C ASP A 22 -48.04 0.98 17.98
N HIS A 23 -49.21 0.84 18.61
CA HIS A 23 -50.39 0.02 18.35
C HIS A 23 -50.29 -1.42 17.79
N HIS A 24 -50.81 -2.34 18.61
CA HIS A 24 -51.21 -3.72 18.34
C HIS A 24 -50.09 -4.76 18.21
N HIS A 25 -49.47 -5.12 19.34
CA HIS A 25 -49.19 -6.48 19.83
C HIS A 25 -48.50 -6.31 21.20
N HIS A 26 -49.24 -6.50 22.29
CA HIS A 26 -48.78 -6.17 23.66
C HIS A 26 -47.78 -7.21 24.18
N SER A 27 -46.52 -7.06 23.80
CA SER A 27 -45.39 -7.63 24.55
C SER A 27 -44.31 -6.56 24.68
N PRO A 28 -43.97 -6.11 25.88
CA PRO A 28 -42.91 -5.12 26.04
C PRO A 28 -41.57 -5.75 25.68
N ILE A 29 -40.89 -5.14 24.72
CA ILE A 29 -39.55 -5.54 24.33
C ILE A 29 -38.59 -4.91 25.34
N CYS A 30 -37.90 -5.75 26.12
CA CYS A 30 -36.82 -5.33 26.99
C CYS A 30 -35.49 -5.51 26.22
N THR A 31 -34.65 -4.48 26.21
CA THR A 31 -33.32 -4.51 25.57
C THR A 31 -32.25 -4.03 26.55
N CYS A 32 -31.05 -4.58 26.46
CA CYS A 32 -29.92 -4.11 27.25
C CYS A 32 -29.51 -2.68 26.86
N PRO A 33 -28.99 -1.87 27.80
CA PRO A 33 -28.42 -0.55 27.49
C PRO A 33 -27.23 -0.63 26.52
N ASP A 34 -26.90 0.49 25.89
CA ASP A 34 -25.71 0.60 25.06
C ASP A 34 -24.44 0.19 25.84
N GLY A 35 -23.64 -0.68 25.22
CA GLY A 35 -22.44 -1.24 25.86
C GLY A 35 -22.67 -2.53 26.67
N PHE A 36 -23.90 -3.03 26.78
CA PHE A 36 -24.22 -4.27 27.49
C PHE A 36 -24.80 -5.34 26.56
N ILE A 37 -24.64 -6.61 26.92
CA ILE A 37 -25.21 -7.80 26.27
C ILE A 37 -25.83 -8.72 27.33
N GLY A 38 -26.61 -9.70 26.87
CA GLY A 38 -27.30 -10.64 27.75
C GLY A 38 -28.80 -10.63 27.53
N ASP A 39 -29.51 -11.29 28.43
CA ASP A 39 -30.97 -11.39 28.39
C ASP A 39 -31.58 -10.24 29.20
N ALA A 40 -32.37 -9.38 28.55
CA ALA A 40 -32.90 -8.18 29.20
C ALA A 40 -33.99 -8.46 30.26
N PHE A 41 -34.44 -9.71 30.42
CA PHE A 41 -35.36 -10.15 31.48
C PHE A 41 -34.61 -10.74 32.68
N SER A 42 -33.46 -11.38 32.43
CA SER A 42 -32.69 -12.13 33.42
C SER A 42 -31.46 -11.38 33.93
N GLY A 43 -30.87 -10.51 33.10
CA GLY A 43 -29.73 -9.66 33.45
C GLY A 43 -28.81 -9.35 32.27
N CYS A 44 -28.39 -8.08 32.19
CA CYS A 44 -27.41 -7.60 31.23
C CYS A 44 -26.02 -7.48 31.89
N TYR A 45 -24.96 -7.78 31.14
CA TYR A 45 -23.57 -7.66 31.56
C TYR A 45 -22.76 -6.88 30.51
N PRO A 46 -21.65 -6.23 30.91
CA PRO A 46 -20.86 -5.42 29.99
C PRO A 46 -20.37 -6.27 28.82
N LYS A 47 -20.44 -5.69 27.61
CA LYS A 47 -19.80 -6.29 26.44
C LYS A 47 -18.33 -6.54 26.77
N PRO A 48 -17.79 -7.74 26.47
CA PRO A 48 -16.36 -7.94 26.50
C PRO A 48 -15.68 -6.83 25.68
N PRO A 49 -14.50 -6.34 26.11
CA PRO A 49 -13.73 -5.45 25.27
C PRO A 49 -13.57 -6.11 23.90
N GLU A 50 -13.85 -5.35 22.85
CA GLU A 50 -13.67 -5.84 21.49
C GLU A 50 -12.22 -6.36 21.38
N PRO A 51 -12.01 -7.59 20.89
CA PRO A 51 -10.66 -8.10 20.72
C PRO A 51 -9.89 -7.05 19.93
N GLN A 52 -8.81 -6.52 20.51
CA GLN A 52 -7.89 -5.68 19.76
C GLN A 52 -7.40 -6.55 18.62
N GLN A 53 -7.87 -6.28 17.41
CA GLN A 53 -7.31 -6.95 16.24
C GLN A 53 -5.81 -6.67 16.28
N PRO A 54 -4.96 -7.70 16.25
CA PRO A 54 -3.53 -7.48 16.18
C PRO A 54 -3.29 -6.56 14.98
N VAL A 55 -2.61 -5.43 15.21
CA VAL A 55 -2.15 -4.57 14.14
C VAL A 55 -1.24 -5.45 13.30
N VAL A 56 -1.75 -5.94 12.17
CA VAL A 56 -0.93 -6.64 11.20
C VAL A 56 0.02 -5.58 10.68
N GLN A 57 1.27 -5.61 11.13
CA GLN A 57 2.34 -4.88 10.49
C GLN A 57 2.50 -5.54 9.12
N ASP A 58 1.79 -4.99 8.15
CA ASP A 58 1.80 -5.46 6.79
C ASP A 58 3.13 -5.06 6.18
N ASP A 59 4.17 -5.87 6.41
CA ASP A 59 5.41 -5.84 5.63
C ASP A 59 5.16 -6.25 4.16
N THR A 60 3.89 -6.43 3.74
CA THR A 60 3.47 -6.67 2.36
C THR A 60 3.38 -5.35 1.60
N CYS A 61 4.53 -4.69 1.45
CA CYS A 61 4.69 -3.66 0.43
C CYS A 61 4.35 -4.26 -0.95
N ASN A 62 3.20 -3.89 -1.51
CA ASN A 62 2.79 -4.26 -2.87
C ASN A 62 3.51 -3.38 -3.91
N CYS A 63 4.83 -3.47 -3.97
CA CYS A 63 5.66 -2.69 -4.90
C CYS A 63 5.62 -3.25 -6.32
N VAL A 64 5.83 -2.38 -7.31
CA VAL A 64 5.96 -2.78 -8.71
C VAL A 64 7.30 -3.48 -8.99
N PRO A 65 7.46 -4.19 -10.12
CA PRO A 65 8.75 -4.74 -10.50
C PRO A 65 9.85 -3.68 -10.55
N ASN A 66 11.05 -4.06 -10.13
CA ASN A 66 12.21 -3.16 -9.99
C ASN A 66 12.05 -2.06 -8.92
N ALA A 67 11.16 -2.28 -7.95
CA ALA A 67 11.11 -1.51 -6.72
C ALA A 67 11.38 -2.42 -5.51
N GLU A 68 11.90 -1.85 -4.44
CA GLU A 68 12.09 -2.48 -3.14
C GLU A 68 11.24 -1.78 -2.08
N CYS A 69 10.76 -2.56 -1.11
CA CYS A 69 10.14 -2.00 0.07
C CYS A 69 11.21 -1.58 1.07
N ARG A 70 11.18 -0.32 1.48
CA ARG A 70 12.03 0.20 2.55
C ARG A 70 11.17 1.00 3.51
N ASP A 71 11.09 0.55 4.76
CA ASP A 71 10.29 1.20 5.82
C ASP A 71 8.82 1.42 5.44
N GLY A 72 8.21 0.46 4.73
CA GLY A 72 6.82 0.56 4.25
C GLY A 72 6.63 1.43 3.01
N VAL A 73 7.72 1.95 2.43
CA VAL A 73 7.69 2.76 1.21
C VAL A 73 8.30 2.00 0.03
N CYS A 74 7.61 1.97 -1.11
CA CYS A 74 8.14 1.41 -2.34
C CYS A 74 9.07 2.41 -3.04
N LEU A 75 10.33 2.05 -3.19
CA LEU A 75 11.36 2.86 -3.86
C LEU A 75 11.91 2.09 -5.06
N CYS A 76 12.15 2.78 -6.18
CA CYS A 76 12.81 2.13 -7.31
C CYS A 76 14.22 1.64 -6.93
N LEU A 77 14.59 0.46 -7.42
CA LEU A 77 15.96 -0.05 -7.32
C LEU A 77 16.95 0.94 -7.94
N PRO A 78 18.25 0.87 -7.56
CA PRO A 78 19.27 1.69 -8.19
C PRO A 78 19.22 1.57 -9.72
N ASP A 79 19.36 2.70 -10.41
CA ASP A 79 19.32 2.82 -11.88
C ASP A 79 17.94 2.66 -12.53
N TYR A 80 16.88 2.51 -11.73
CA TYR A 80 15.49 2.61 -12.17
C TYR A 80 14.88 3.93 -11.71
N TYR A 81 13.97 4.45 -12.53
CA TYR A 81 13.34 5.75 -12.36
C TYR A 81 11.82 5.64 -12.49
N GLY A 82 11.12 6.52 -11.78
CA GLY A 82 9.66 6.58 -11.76
C GLY A 82 9.13 6.48 -10.33
N ASP A 83 8.01 5.77 -10.18
CA ASP A 83 7.27 5.64 -8.94
C ASP A 83 7.22 4.16 -8.54
N GLY A 84 7.63 3.84 -7.30
CA GLY A 84 7.71 2.46 -6.78
C GLY A 84 6.36 1.76 -6.61
N TYR A 85 5.26 2.48 -6.67
CA TYR A 85 3.89 1.96 -6.63
C TYR A 85 3.23 1.89 -8.01
N VAL A 86 3.73 2.63 -9.01
CA VAL A 86 3.13 2.69 -10.36
C VAL A 86 3.99 2.05 -11.43
N SER A 87 5.27 2.43 -11.52
CA SER A 87 6.20 1.93 -12.53
C SER A 87 7.63 2.40 -12.26
N CYS A 88 8.54 1.45 -12.06
CA CYS A 88 9.99 1.68 -12.10
C CYS A 88 10.56 1.18 -13.43
N ARG A 89 11.11 2.10 -14.23
CA ARG A 89 11.68 1.80 -15.55
C ARG A 89 13.17 2.10 -15.60
N PRO A 90 13.95 1.35 -16.37
CA PRO A 90 15.35 1.71 -16.61
C PRO A 90 15.48 3.04 -17.36
N GLU A 91 16.69 3.60 -17.40
CA GLU A 91 17.00 4.79 -18.19
C GLU A 91 16.66 4.62 -19.69
N CYS A 92 16.92 3.43 -20.23
CA CYS A 92 16.58 3.07 -21.61
C CYS A 92 16.23 1.59 -21.76
N VAL A 93 15.42 1.26 -22.76
CA VAL A 93 15.18 -0.11 -23.25
C VAL A 93 15.67 -0.25 -24.69
N GLN A 94 15.64 0.85 -25.45
CA GLN A 94 16.08 0.91 -26.84
C GLN A 94 17.05 2.06 -27.06
N ASN A 95 17.84 1.97 -28.13
CA ASN A 95 18.77 3.03 -28.52
C ASN A 95 18.07 4.38 -28.74
N SER A 96 16.84 4.36 -29.26
CA SER A 96 16.01 5.55 -29.49
C SER A 96 15.64 6.31 -28.22
N ASP A 97 15.71 5.66 -27.05
CA ASP A 97 15.45 6.31 -25.75
C ASP A 97 16.66 7.16 -25.32
N CYS A 98 17.82 6.94 -25.93
CA CYS A 98 19.04 7.66 -25.65
C CYS A 98 19.24 8.85 -26.61
N PRO A 99 20.07 9.83 -26.22
CA PRO A 99 20.60 10.81 -27.17
C PRO A 99 21.36 10.15 -28.33
N ARG A 100 21.39 10.80 -29.51
CA ARG A 100 22.00 10.26 -30.74
C ARG A 100 23.48 9.88 -30.61
N ASN A 101 24.19 10.49 -29.67
CA ASN A 101 25.61 10.25 -29.38
C ASN A 101 25.84 9.19 -28.28
N LYS A 102 24.81 8.44 -27.88
CA LYS A 102 24.87 7.37 -26.87
C LYS A 102 24.10 6.15 -27.37
N ALA A 103 24.38 4.99 -26.81
CA ALA A 103 23.65 3.76 -27.07
C ALA A 103 23.07 3.20 -25.76
N CYS A 104 21.99 2.45 -25.86
CA CYS A 104 21.42 1.75 -24.72
C CYS A 104 22.24 0.48 -24.43
N ILE A 105 23.09 0.55 -23.41
CA ILE A 105 24.00 -0.54 -23.03
C ILE A 105 23.70 -0.92 -21.59
N ARG A 106 23.13 -2.11 -21.41
CA ARG A 106 22.67 -2.62 -20.10
C ARG A 106 21.74 -1.61 -19.42
N ASN A 107 20.66 -1.24 -20.12
CA ASN A 107 19.60 -0.40 -19.59
C ASN A 107 20.03 1.03 -19.20
N LYS A 108 21.18 1.48 -19.71
CA LYS A 108 21.73 2.83 -19.50
C LYS A 108 22.22 3.45 -20.78
N CYS A 109 22.06 4.75 -20.91
CA CYS A 109 22.56 5.52 -22.05
C CYS A 109 24.04 5.82 -21.88
N LYS A 110 24.87 4.99 -22.50
CA LYS A 110 26.34 5.03 -22.40
C LYS A 110 26.97 5.35 -23.74
N ASN A 111 28.19 5.87 -23.70
CA ASN A 111 29.00 6.01 -24.90
C ASN A 111 29.53 4.62 -25.31
N PRO A 112 29.19 4.08 -26.50
CA PRO A 112 29.73 2.81 -26.98
C PRO A 112 31.22 2.88 -27.36
N CYS A 113 31.81 4.08 -27.48
CA CYS A 113 33.26 4.27 -27.66
C CYS A 113 34.01 3.87 -26.38
N THR A 114 34.32 2.59 -26.29
CA THR A 114 35.12 1.97 -25.23
C THR A 114 36.46 1.51 -25.80
N PRO A 115 37.49 1.30 -24.96
CA PRO A 115 38.77 0.77 -25.45
C PRO A 115 38.56 -0.53 -26.24
N GLY A 116 39.07 -0.59 -27.48
CA GLY A 116 38.88 -1.71 -28.39
C GLY A 116 37.63 -1.63 -29.28
N ALA A 117 36.79 -0.60 -29.16
CA ALA A 117 35.66 -0.38 -30.07
C ALA A 117 36.13 0.02 -31.48
N CYS A 118 37.27 0.69 -31.58
CA CYS A 118 37.94 1.03 -32.84
C CYS A 118 39.38 0.51 -32.83
N GLY A 119 40.00 0.45 -34.01
CA GLY A 119 41.42 0.11 -34.16
C GLY A 119 42.33 1.07 -33.39
N GLU A 120 43.53 0.61 -33.04
CA GLU A 120 44.51 1.45 -32.34
C GLU A 120 44.84 2.70 -33.18
N GLY A 121 44.80 3.87 -32.54
CA GLY A 121 45.01 5.16 -33.22
C GLY A 121 43.82 5.70 -34.02
N ALA A 122 42.69 4.98 -34.11
CA ALA A 122 41.49 5.50 -34.77
C ALA A 122 40.65 6.41 -33.85
N ASN A 123 40.05 7.45 -34.43
CA ASN A 123 39.06 8.27 -33.76
C ASN A 123 37.73 7.52 -33.67
N CYS A 124 37.09 7.57 -32.50
CA CYS A 124 35.79 6.94 -32.26
C CYS A 124 34.72 8.00 -32.07
N ASP A 125 33.74 8.00 -32.97
CA ASP A 125 32.55 8.84 -32.91
C ASP A 125 31.29 7.96 -32.76
N VAL A 126 30.21 8.56 -32.25
CA VAL A 126 28.92 7.87 -32.11
C VAL A 126 27.88 8.60 -32.94
N ILE A 127 27.40 7.95 -34.01
CA ILE A 127 26.41 8.52 -34.92
C ILE A 127 25.18 7.60 -34.93
N ASN A 128 24.03 8.15 -34.57
CA ASN A 128 22.76 7.41 -34.46
C ASN A 128 22.90 6.12 -33.63
N HIS A 129 23.51 6.24 -32.43
CA HIS A 129 23.74 5.16 -31.48
C HIS A 129 24.73 4.07 -31.96
N ALA A 130 25.34 4.22 -33.14
CA ALA A 130 26.33 3.32 -33.69
C ALA A 130 27.74 3.91 -33.60
N VAL A 131 28.73 3.04 -33.43
CA VAL A 131 30.14 3.42 -33.45
C VAL A 131 30.58 3.69 -34.88
N GLN A 132 31.26 4.81 -35.10
CA GLN A 132 31.92 5.14 -36.34
C GLN A 132 33.39 5.41 -36.06
N CYS A 133 34.25 4.59 -36.67
CA CYS A 133 35.69 4.71 -36.55
C CYS A 133 36.25 5.45 -37.76
N THR A 134 37.12 6.43 -37.54
CA THR A 134 37.83 7.14 -38.61
C THR A 134 39.33 7.13 -38.34
N CYS A 135 40.13 6.89 -39.38
CA CYS A 135 41.59 7.00 -39.27
C CYS A 135 41.99 8.49 -39.31
N PRO A 136 42.89 8.95 -38.42
CA PRO A 136 43.46 10.29 -38.53
C PRO A 136 44.17 10.50 -39.87
N PRO A 137 44.25 11.73 -40.38
CA PRO A 137 45.02 12.01 -41.60
C PRO A 137 46.50 11.62 -41.43
N GLY A 138 47.02 10.80 -42.34
CA GLY A 138 48.44 10.42 -42.37
C GLY A 138 48.82 9.13 -41.64
N THR A 139 47.84 8.32 -41.21
CA THR A 139 48.00 6.93 -40.74
C THR A 139 47.50 5.94 -41.78
#